data_AF-A0A819T0C3-F1
#
_entry.id   AF-A0A819T0C3-F1
#
_cell.length_a   1.000
_cell.length_b   1.000
_cell.length_c   1.000
_cell.angle_alpha   90.00
_cell.angle_beta   90.00
_cell.angle_gamma   90.00
#
_symmetry.space_group_name_H-M   'P 1'
#
loop_
_entity.id
_entity.type
_entity.pdbx_description
1 polymer ?
#
loop_
_entity_poly.entity_id
_entity_poly.type
_entity_poly.pdbx_seq_one_letter_code
_entity_poly.pdbx_strand_id
1 'polypeptide(L)'
;MSAEQPLKNSFTYFGYLAMLEGFTLLVLPNLATKLLFLLPLQSAQAEQYARATGLGLMVIGHYYYIAGKNTLIPFFRASVTGRICVLPLMVILIYVYSLETSFVIFGIQDLLTAIYSYIHLKAYDAEQAKTRK
;
A
#
# COMPACT_ATOMS: atom_id res chain seq x y z
N MET A 1 -12.90 20.08 12.42
CA MET A 1 -12.09 18.85 12.62
C MET A 1 -10.63 19.20 12.44
N SER A 2 -9.75 18.78 13.35
CA SER A 2 -8.28 18.94 13.20
C SER A 2 -7.79 18.16 11.96
N ALA A 3 -6.82 18.70 11.21
CA ALA A 3 -6.25 18.05 10.02
C ALA A 3 -5.48 16.75 10.34
N GLU A 4 -5.24 16.47 11.62
CA GLU A 4 -4.65 15.22 12.09
C GLU A 4 -5.60 14.03 11.89
N GLN A 5 -6.91 14.20 12.12
CA GLN A 5 -7.87 13.11 12.02
C GLN A 5 -7.94 12.48 10.62
N PRO A 6 -8.10 13.24 9.53
CA PRO A 6 -8.16 12.65 8.20
C PRO A 6 -6.80 12.07 7.76
N LEU A 7 -5.68 12.62 8.26
CA LEU A 7 -4.35 12.02 8.07
C LEU A 7 -4.25 10.64 8.74
N LYS A 8 -4.61 10.52 10.03
CA LYS A 8 -4.67 9.24 10.74
C LYS A 8 -5.51 8.21 10.00
N ASN A 9 -6.69 8.63 9.58
CA ASN A 9 -7.64 7.77 8.88
C ASN A 9 -7.04 7.23 7.57
N SER A 10 -6.38 8.09 6.78
CA SER A 10 -5.70 7.68 5.53
C SER A 10 -4.74 6.51 5.73
N PHE A 11 -3.84 6.61 6.72
CA PHE A 11 -2.83 5.58 6.99
C PHE A 11 -3.44 4.33 7.63
N THR A 12 -4.46 4.50 8.48
CA THR A 12 -5.20 3.39 9.08
C THR A 12 -5.95 2.58 8.01
N TYR A 13 -6.63 3.25 7.07
CA TYR A 13 -7.34 2.61 5.97
C TYR A 13 -6.39 1.87 5.03
N PHE A 14 -5.27 2.49 4.68
CA PHE A 14 -4.23 1.80 3.90
C PHE A 14 -3.73 0.55 4.63
N GLY A 15 -3.49 0.62 5.94
CA GLY A 15 -3.11 -0.54 6.74
C GLY A 15 -4.14 -1.67 6.68
N TYR A 16 -5.43 -1.36 6.77
CA TYR A 16 -6.50 -2.36 6.61
C TYR A 16 -6.55 -2.97 5.22
N LEU A 17 -6.41 -2.17 4.16
CA LEU A 17 -6.37 -2.67 2.78
C LEU A 17 -5.20 -3.64 2.58
N ALA A 18 -4.00 -3.25 3.01
CA ALA A 18 -2.82 -4.11 2.94
C ALA A 18 -2.99 -5.41 3.75
N MET A 19 -3.58 -5.35 4.95
CA MET A 19 -3.87 -6.56 5.72
C MET A 19 -4.88 -7.47 5.01
N LEU A 20 -5.92 -6.92 4.39
CA LEU A 20 -6.93 -7.68 3.65
C LEU A 20 -6.34 -8.34 2.41
N GLU A 21 -5.53 -7.62 1.64
CA GLU A 21 -4.79 -8.15 0.49
C GLU A 21 -3.82 -9.25 0.91
N GLY A 22 -3.05 -8.99 1.96
CA GLY A 22 -2.11 -9.96 2.51
C GLY A 22 -2.80 -11.24 2.98
N PHE A 23 -3.93 -11.11 3.66
CA PHE A 23 -4.75 -12.23 4.08
C PHE A 23 -5.31 -13.02 2.89
N THR A 24 -5.79 -12.32 1.86
CA THR A 24 -6.32 -12.97 0.65
C THR A 24 -5.22 -13.74 -0.08
N LEU A 25 -4.03 -13.16 -0.26
CA LEU A 25 -2.86 -13.84 -0.82
C LEU A 25 -2.41 -15.04 0.04
N LEU A 26 -2.48 -14.91 1.37
CA LEU A 26 -2.06 -15.95 2.31
C LEU A 26 -3.00 -17.15 2.33
N VAL A 27 -4.32 -16.93 2.32
CA VAL A 27 -5.31 -18.00 2.51
C VAL A 27 -5.85 -18.50 1.17
N LEU A 28 -6.15 -17.57 0.26
CA LEU A 28 -6.85 -17.81 -1.00
C LEU A 28 -6.07 -17.21 -2.20
N PRO A 29 -4.83 -17.66 -2.49
CA PRO A 29 -3.97 -17.03 -3.48
C PRO A 29 -4.56 -17.00 -4.90
N ASN A 30 -5.31 -18.04 -5.29
CA ASN A 30 -5.99 -18.08 -6.59
C ASN A 30 -7.23 -17.16 -6.66
N LEU A 31 -7.84 -16.81 -5.51
CA LEU A 31 -8.85 -15.76 -5.46
C LEU A 31 -8.21 -14.39 -5.63
N ALA A 32 -7.05 -14.16 -4.98
CA ALA A 32 -6.31 -12.92 -5.12
C ALA A 32 -5.93 -12.66 -6.59
N THR A 33 -5.37 -13.65 -7.28
CA THR A 33 -5.03 -13.51 -8.71
C THR A 33 -6.27 -13.26 -9.56
N LYS A 34 -7.38 -13.97 -9.31
CA LYS A 34 -8.64 -13.75 -10.04
C LYS A 34 -9.20 -12.33 -9.86
N LEU A 35 -9.19 -11.80 -8.63
CA LEU A 35 -9.68 -10.44 -8.35
C LEU A 35 -8.84 -9.37 -9.06
N LEU A 36 -7.59 -9.67 -9.35
CA LEU A 36 -6.64 -8.79 -10.03
C LEU A 36 -6.59 -9.03 -11.54
N PHE A 37 -7.49 -9.88 -12.07
CA PHE A 37 -7.48 -10.30 -13.47
C PHE A 37 -6.13 -10.90 -13.92
N LEU A 38 -5.39 -11.48 -12.96
CA LEU A 38 -4.15 -12.22 -13.19
C LEU A 38 -4.46 -13.67 -13.59
N LEU A 39 -3.53 -14.30 -14.28
CA LEU A 39 -3.61 -15.74 -14.53
C LEU A 39 -3.58 -16.53 -13.20
N PRO A 40 -4.26 -17.69 -13.12
CA PRO A 40 -4.15 -18.59 -11.97
C PRO A 40 -2.70 -18.99 -11.72
N LEU A 41 -2.33 -19.22 -10.46
CA LEU A 41 -0.99 -19.68 -10.13
C LEU A 41 -0.83 -21.12 -10.64
N GLN A 42 0.11 -21.32 -11.58
CA GLN A 42 0.22 -22.59 -12.30
C GLN A 42 1.13 -23.62 -11.62
N SER A 43 1.80 -23.25 -10.51
CA SER A 43 2.71 -24.14 -9.80
C SER A 43 2.56 -24.03 -8.28
N ALA A 44 2.80 -25.14 -7.58
CA ALA A 44 2.83 -25.17 -6.10
C ALA A 44 3.88 -24.21 -5.52
N GLN A 45 4.99 -24.00 -6.24
CA GLN A 45 6.01 -23.04 -5.87
C GLN A 45 5.50 -21.59 -5.94
N ALA A 46 4.74 -21.24 -6.99
CA ALA A 46 4.13 -19.91 -7.12
C ALA A 46 3.11 -19.66 -6.00
N GLU A 47 2.32 -20.67 -5.62
CA GLU A 47 1.43 -20.56 -4.46
C GLU A 47 2.18 -20.31 -3.14
N GLN A 48 3.30 -20.99 -2.91
CA GLN A 48 4.14 -20.76 -1.72
C GLN A 48 4.67 -19.32 -1.66
N TYR A 49 5.14 -18.79 -2.79
CA TYR A 49 5.60 -17.40 -2.87
C TYR A 49 4.47 -16.39 -2.66
N ALA A 50 3.28 -16.64 -3.21
CA ALA A 50 2.10 -15.80 -2.99
C ALA A 50 1.74 -15.76 -1.50
N ARG A 51 1.75 -16.91 -0.81
CA ARG A 51 1.47 -16.98 0.63
C ARG A 51 2.51 -16.26 1.47
N ALA A 52 3.80 -16.44 1.17
CA ALA A 52 4.88 -15.73 1.85
C ALA A 52 4.78 -14.21 1.66
N THR A 53 4.46 -13.77 0.43
CA THR A 53 4.21 -12.35 0.10
C THR A 53 3.00 -11.82 0.89
N GLY A 54 1.92 -12.61 0.95
CA GLY A 54 0.72 -12.28 1.71
C GLY A 54 1.00 -12.06 3.20
N LEU A 55 1.79 -12.94 3.83
CA LEU A 55 2.23 -12.78 5.21
C LEU A 55 3.02 -11.48 5.41
N GLY A 56 3.98 -11.19 4.52
CA GLY A 56 4.75 -9.95 4.57
C GLY A 56 3.85 -8.71 4.45
N LEU A 57 2.89 -8.74 3.53
CA LEU A 57 1.95 -7.64 3.32
C LEU A 57 1.02 -7.42 4.53
N MET A 58 0.60 -8.49 5.22
CA MET A 58 -0.15 -8.38 6.48
C MET A 58 0.67 -7.67 7.57
N VAL A 59 1.95 -8.03 7.72
CA VAL A 59 2.84 -7.39 8.70
C VAL A 59 3.04 -5.91 8.37
N ILE A 60 3.27 -5.59 7.09
CA ILE A 60 3.37 -4.19 6.63
C ILE A 60 2.07 -3.44 6.93
N GLY A 61 0.92 -4.01 6.58
CA GLY A 61 -0.39 -3.41 6.85
C GLY A 61 -0.61 -3.15 8.34
N HIS A 62 -0.17 -4.05 9.22
CA HIS A 62 -0.18 -3.83 10.66
C HIS A 62 0.70 -2.65 11.09
N TYR A 63 1.89 -2.49 10.54
CA TYR A 63 2.74 -1.32 10.81
C TYR A 63 2.06 -0.01 10.39
N TYR A 64 1.41 0.01 9.23
CA TYR A 64 0.64 1.18 8.78
C TYR A 64 -0.54 1.48 9.69
N TYR A 65 -1.25 0.45 10.18
CA TYR A 65 -2.33 0.60 11.14
C TYR A 65 -1.83 1.26 12.44
N ILE A 66 -0.77 0.73 13.03
CA ILE A 66 -0.18 1.28 14.27
C ILE A 66 0.38 2.68 14.04
N ALA A 67 1.07 2.92 12.92
CA ALA A 67 1.57 4.24 12.56
C ALA A 67 0.44 5.27 12.41
N GLY A 68 -0.67 4.86 11.79
CA GLY A 68 -1.90 5.64 11.65
C GLY A 68 -2.50 6.04 12.99
N LYS A 69 -2.60 5.09 13.93
CA LYS A 69 -3.13 5.34 15.28
C LYS A 69 -2.27 6.29 16.12
N ASN A 70 -0.95 6.27 15.90
CA ASN A 70 0.03 7.04 16.68
C ASN A 70 0.58 8.29 15.97
N THR A 71 0.04 8.65 14.79
CA THR A 71 0.48 9.83 14.02
C THR A 71 2.00 9.87 13.77
N LEU A 72 2.59 8.77 13.29
CA LEU A 72 4.03 8.71 13.04
C LEU A 72 4.43 9.48 11.77
N ILE A 73 4.48 10.81 11.85
CA ILE A 73 4.73 11.72 10.72
C ILE A 73 5.98 11.36 9.89
N PRO A 74 7.15 11.00 10.48
CA PRO A 74 8.31 10.61 9.69
C PRO A 74 8.04 9.37 8.82
N PHE A 75 7.32 8.38 9.36
CA PHE A 75 6.91 7.19 8.62
C PHE A 75 5.92 7.52 7.50
N PHE A 76 4.97 8.44 7.75
CA PHE A 76 4.03 8.90 6.72
C PHE A 76 4.73 9.57 5.53
N ARG A 77 5.74 10.40 5.81
CA ARG A 77 6.55 11.05 4.76
C ARG A 77 7.31 10.04 3.94
N ALA A 78 8.02 9.11 4.58
CA ALA A 78 8.79 8.09 3.89
C ALA A 78 7.91 7.16 3.05
N SER A 79 6.76 6.74 3.60
CA SER A 79 5.85 5.81 2.93
C SER A 79 5.12 6.41 1.72
N VAL A 80 4.81 7.71 1.73
CA VAL A 80 4.25 8.39 0.54
C VAL A 80 5.24 8.32 -0.62
N THR A 81 6.51 8.65 -0.38
CA THR A 81 7.55 8.56 -1.42
C THR A 81 7.70 7.13 -1.92
N GLY A 82 7.78 6.16 -1.00
CA GLY A 82 7.89 4.74 -1.36
C GLY A 82 6.75 4.27 -2.26
N ARG A 83 5.49 4.58 -1.90
CA ARG A 83 4.30 4.18 -2.67
C ARG A 83 4.20 4.88 -4.03
N ILE A 84 4.62 6.14 -4.13
CA ILE A 84 4.71 6.83 -5.44
C ILE A 84 5.72 6.11 -6.35
N CYS A 85 6.82 5.60 -5.80
CA CYS A 85 7.83 4.87 -6.57
C CYS A 85 7.37 3.48 -7.04
N VAL A 86 6.34 2.88 -6.43
CA VAL A 86 5.90 1.52 -6.81
C VAL A 86 5.45 1.45 -8.26
N LEU A 87 4.64 2.41 -8.73
CA LEU A 87 4.16 2.39 -10.12
C LEU A 87 5.29 2.46 -11.17
N PRO A 88 6.22 3.43 -11.15
CA PRO A 88 7.30 3.47 -12.13
C PRO A 88 8.21 2.25 -12.02
N LEU A 89 8.50 1.77 -10.81
CA LEU A 89 9.28 0.54 -10.63
C LEU A 89 8.55 -0.68 -11.20
N MET A 90 7.23 -0.79 -11.00
CA MET A 90 6.41 -1.85 -11.57
C MET A 90 6.41 -1.81 -13.09
N VAL A 91 6.27 -0.63 -13.70
CA VAL A 91 6.35 -0.45 -15.15
C VAL A 91 7.72 -0.88 -15.68
N ILE A 92 8.81 -0.54 -14.98
CA ILE A 92 10.16 -1.01 -15.31
C ILE A 92 10.24 -2.53 -15.23
N LEU A 93 9.68 -3.16 -14.19
CA LEU A 93 9.70 -4.61 -14.05
C LEU A 93 8.88 -5.32 -15.14
N ILE A 94 7.70 -4.79 -15.48
CA ILE A 94 6.89 -5.29 -16.59
C ILE A 94 7.68 -5.22 -17.90
N TYR A 95 8.36 -4.11 -18.17
CA TYR A 95 9.11 -3.93 -19.41
C TYR A 95 10.39 -4.79 -19.46
N VAL A 96 11.18 -4.84 -18.39
CA VAL A 96 12.48 -5.50 -18.35
C VAL A 96 12.35 -7.02 -18.19
N TYR A 97 11.42 -7.47 -17.35
CA TYR A 97 11.26 -8.88 -17.00
C TYR A 97 10.02 -9.53 -17.61
N SER A 98 9.29 -8.81 -18.46
CA SER A 98 8.05 -9.31 -19.10
C SER A 98 7.02 -9.81 -18.07
N LEU A 99 6.89 -9.11 -16.94
CA LEU A 99 5.84 -9.42 -15.97
C LEU A 99 4.46 -9.20 -16.60
N GLU A 100 3.46 -9.87 -16.04
CA GLU A 100 2.07 -9.71 -16.48
C GLU A 100 1.61 -8.25 -16.34
N THR A 101 1.03 -7.66 -17.39
CA THR A 101 0.67 -6.23 -17.39
C THR A 101 -0.33 -5.87 -16.29
N SER A 102 -1.16 -6.81 -15.86
CA SER A 102 -2.12 -6.70 -14.74
C SER A 102 -1.45 -6.36 -13.41
N PHE A 103 -0.15 -6.61 -13.22
CA PHE A 103 0.59 -6.14 -12.04
C PHE A 103 0.60 -4.60 -11.89
N VAL A 104 0.31 -3.85 -12.98
CA VAL A 104 0.16 -2.39 -12.93
C VAL A 104 -0.94 -1.94 -11.97
N ILE A 105 -1.95 -2.80 -11.71
CA ILE A 105 -3.07 -2.51 -10.79
C ILE A 105 -2.55 -2.20 -9.39
N PHE A 106 -1.55 -2.94 -8.90
CA PHE A 106 -0.93 -2.68 -7.60
C PHE A 106 -0.25 -1.30 -7.55
N GLY A 107 0.50 -0.96 -8.61
CA GLY A 107 1.15 0.35 -8.71
C GLY A 107 0.14 1.49 -8.76
N ILE A 108 -0.98 1.32 -9.47
CA ILE A 108 -2.06 2.30 -9.51
C ILE A 108 -2.68 2.47 -8.12
N GLN A 109 -2.98 1.37 -7.43
CA GLN A 109 -3.52 1.39 -6.08
C GLN A 109 -2.60 2.13 -5.10
N ASP A 110 -1.30 1.82 -5.12
CA ASP A 110 -0.31 2.50 -4.28
C ASP A 110 -0.23 4.00 -4.60
N LEU A 111 -0.23 4.36 -5.88
CA LEU A 111 -0.20 5.76 -6.29
C LEU A 111 -1.45 6.52 -5.80
N LEU A 112 -2.65 5.95 -5.97
CA LEU A 112 -3.90 6.59 -5.55
C LEU A 112 -3.93 6.79 -4.02
N THR A 113 -3.53 5.77 -3.26
CA THR A 113 -3.49 5.87 -1.79
C THR A 113 -2.38 6.80 -1.30
N ALA A 114 -1.26 6.90 -2.03
CA ALA A 114 -0.18 7.83 -1.76
C ALA A 114 -0.59 9.28 -2.03
N ILE A 115 -1.28 9.56 -3.14
CA ILE A 115 -1.82 10.89 -3.45
C ILE A 115 -2.79 11.32 -2.36
N TYR A 116 -3.72 10.44 -1.97
CA TYR A 116 -4.66 10.72 -0.88
C TYR A 116 -3.92 11.03 0.44
N SER A 117 -2.91 10.23 0.78
CA SER A 117 -2.10 10.45 1.99
C SER A 117 -1.30 11.76 1.94
N TYR A 118 -0.75 12.10 0.76
CA TYR A 118 0.04 13.31 0.54
C TYR A 118 -0.77 14.58 0.73
N ILE A 119 -2.01 14.61 0.21
CA ILE A 119 -2.93 15.74 0.36
C ILE A 119 -3.18 16.01 1.86
N HIS A 120 -3.47 14.97 2.64
CA HIS A 120 -3.72 15.10 4.07
C HIS A 120 -2.48 15.46 4.87
N LEU A 121 -1.31 14.95 4.45
CA LEU A 121 -0.03 15.30 5.07
C LEU A 121 0.31 16.78 4.86
N LYS A 122 0.04 17.33 3.66
CA LYS A 122 0.18 18.75 3.38
C LYS A 122 -0.78 19.62 4.19
N ALA A 123 -2.03 19.19 4.34
CA ALA A 123 -3.00 19.89 5.19
C ALA A 123 -2.55 19.94 6.66
N TYR A 124 -2.04 18.82 7.18
CA TYR A 124 -1.48 18.74 8.53
C TYR A 124 -0.26 19.66 8.71
N ASP A 125 0.70 19.64 7.79
CA ASP A 125 1.88 20.50 7.85
C ASP A 125 1.52 22.00 7.83
N ALA A 126 0.49 22.38 7.05
CA ALA A 126 0.01 23.76 6.98
C ALA A 126 -0.66 24.23 8.29
N GLU A 127 -1.38 23.34 8.99
CA GLU A 127 -1.96 23.65 10.30
C GLU A 127 -0.88 23.79 11.38
N GLN A 128 0.10 22.88 11.39
CA GLN A 128 1.23 22.93 12.32
C GLN A 128 2.12 24.17 12.12
N ALA A 129 2.22 24.68 10.90
CA ALA A 129 2.94 25.92 10.62
C ALA A 129 2.23 27.16 11.18
N LYS A 130 0.90 27.14 11.32
CA LYS A 130 0.11 28.24 11.90
C LYS A 130 0.21 28.27 13.42
N THR A 131 0.27 27.11 14.07
CA THR A 131 0.38 27.00 15.53
C THR A 131 1.78 27.28 16.08
N ARG A 132 2.82 27.20 15.22
CA ARG A 132 4.21 27.54 15.56
C ARG A 132 4.57 29.02 15.40
N LYS A 133 3.70 29.82 14.79
CA LYS A 133 3.85 31.27 14.67
C LYS A 133 3.10 31.97 15.79
#